data_AF-A0A9D1GB92-F1
#
_entry.id   AF-A0A9D1GB92-F1
#
_cell.length_a   1.000
_cell.length_b   1.000
_cell.length_c   1.000
_cell.angle_alpha   90.00
_cell.angle_beta   90.00
_cell.angle_gamma   90.00
#
_symmetry.space_group_name_H-M   'P 1'
#
loop_
_entity.id
_entity.type
_entity.pdbx_description
1 polymer ?
#
loop_
_entity_poly.entity_id
_entity_poly.type
_entity_poly.pdbx_seq_one_letter_code
_entity_poly.pdbx_strand_id
1 'polypeptide(L)'
;MMSLTEQVIALIFSFIYGGVLSVLYNFNYNLLFYKNIVVKIIFNILFVLDLVLLYFLVMRRINNAIIHPYFYIFIILGFFSAFDITKRFRKILKMPPLKKKPKKGDQKCKK
;
A
#
# COMPACT_ATOMS: atom_id res chain seq x y z
N MET A 1 8.11 8.54 27.49
CA MET A 1 9.17 8.70 26.47
C MET A 1 9.47 7.32 25.91
N MET A 2 9.60 7.21 24.59
CA MET A 2 9.86 5.95 23.89
C MET A 2 11.34 5.59 23.99
N SER A 3 11.68 4.32 24.22
CA SER A 3 13.08 3.91 24.29
C SER A 3 13.74 3.90 22.91
N LEU A 4 15.06 4.06 22.85
CA LEU A 4 15.80 4.03 21.57
C LEU A 4 15.61 2.69 20.84
N THR A 5 15.58 1.59 21.59
CA THR A 5 15.37 0.25 21.06
C THR A 5 13.99 0.10 20.42
N GLU A 6 12.93 0.59 21.08
CA GLU A 6 11.58 0.60 20.50
C GLU A 6 11.55 1.42 19.20
N GLN A 7 12.33 2.51 19.12
CA GLN A 7 12.32 3.40 17.95
C GLN A 7 12.94 2.73 16.74
N VAL A 8 14.07 2.06 16.96
CA VAL A 8 14.75 1.29 15.90
C VAL A 8 13.87 0.14 15.42
N ILE A 9 13.21 -0.59 16.32
CA ILE A 9 12.29 -1.67 15.95
C ILE A 9 11.10 -1.12 15.15
N ALA A 10 10.48 -0.03 15.60
CA ALA A 10 9.36 0.60 14.90
C ALA A 10 9.76 1.15 13.52
N LEU A 11 10.98 1.68 13.37
CA LEU A 11 11.54 2.11 12.07
C LEU A 11 11.71 0.96 11.09
N ILE A 12 12.33 -0.14 11.52
CA ILE A 12 12.51 -1.34 10.71
C ILE A 12 11.15 -1.93 10.32
N PHE A 13 10.23 -2.03 11.29
CA PHE A 13 8.86 -2.48 11.04
C PHE A 13 8.15 -1.59 10.00
N SER A 14 8.26 -0.26 10.12
CA SER A 14 7.66 0.69 9.19
C SER A 14 8.14 0.48 7.76
N PHE A 15 9.44 0.22 7.57
CA PHE A 15 10.01 -0.11 6.26
C PHE A 15 9.44 -1.42 5.69
N ILE A 16 9.46 -2.49 6.49
CA ILE A 16 8.92 -3.80 6.08
C ILE A 16 7.44 -3.67 5.74
N TYR A 17 6.69 -2.92 6.55
CA TYR A 17 5.27 -2.64 6.34
C TYR A 17 5.01 -1.92 5.01
N GLY A 18 5.85 -0.94 4.65
CA GLY A 18 5.87 -0.34 3.32
C GLY A 18 5.98 -1.37 2.20
N GLY A 19 6.87 -2.35 2.35
CA GLY A 19 7.00 -3.45 1.40
C GLY A 19 5.73 -4.29 1.27
N VAL A 20 5.12 -4.66 2.40
CA VAL A 20 3.83 -5.38 2.43
C VAL A 20 2.73 -4.57 1.74
N LEU A 21 2.66 -3.27 1.99
CA LEU A 21 1.73 -2.35 1.31
C LEU A 21 1.91 -2.37 -0.21
N SER A 22 3.15 -2.42 -0.68
CA SER A 22 3.48 -2.50 -2.12
C SER A 22 2.90 -3.77 -2.75
N VAL A 23 3.06 -4.91 -2.06
CA VAL A 23 2.50 -6.20 -2.47
C VAL A 23 0.98 -6.13 -2.52
N LEU A 24 0.33 -5.73 -1.42
CA LEU A 24 -1.13 -5.68 -1.32
C LEU A 24 -1.75 -4.71 -2.34
N TYR A 25 -1.13 -3.55 -2.55
CA TYR A 25 -1.58 -2.57 -3.54
C TYR A 25 -1.55 -3.15 -4.96
N ASN A 26 -0.45 -3.81 -5.33
CA ASN A 26 -0.35 -4.44 -6.64
C ASN A 26 -1.37 -5.57 -6.80
N PHE A 27 -1.51 -6.44 -5.80
CA PHE A 27 -2.47 -7.56 -5.88
C PHE A 27 -3.91 -7.06 -6.05
N ASN A 28 -4.29 -6.02 -5.31
CA ASN A 28 -5.64 -5.46 -5.33
C ASN A 28 -5.85 -4.38 -6.41
N TYR A 29 -4.85 -4.11 -7.26
CA TYR A 29 -4.89 -3.02 -8.23
C TYR A 29 -6.15 -3.02 -9.12
N ASN A 30 -6.62 -4.20 -9.54
CA ASN A 30 -7.80 -4.29 -10.41
C ASN A 30 -9.10 -3.88 -9.71
N LEU A 31 -9.19 -4.09 -8.40
CA LEU A 31 -10.32 -3.67 -7.57
C LEU A 31 -10.21 -2.17 -7.24
N LEU A 32 -9.00 -1.70 -6.89
CA LEU A 32 -8.72 -0.30 -6.60
C LEU A 32 -8.97 0.63 -7.79
N PHE A 33 -8.83 0.11 -9.01
CA PHE A 33 -9.10 0.85 -10.26
C PHE A 33 -10.25 0.25 -11.06
N TYR A 34 -11.23 -0.34 -10.37
CA TYR A 34 -12.42 -0.89 -11.01
C TYR A 34 -13.19 0.19 -11.79
N LYS A 35 -13.88 -0.22 -12.86
CA LYS A 35 -14.58 0.70 -13.79
C LYS A 35 -15.80 1.37 -13.15
N ASN A 36 -16.56 0.63 -12.34
CA ASN A 36 -17.70 1.18 -11.61
C ASN A 36 -17.21 2.05 -10.45
N ILE A 37 -17.59 3.32 -10.44
CA ILE A 37 -17.15 4.32 -9.44
C ILE A 37 -17.57 3.95 -8.02
N VAL A 38 -18.76 3.39 -7.83
CA VAL A 38 -19.28 3.01 -6.51
C VAL A 38 -18.44 1.89 -5.92
N VAL A 39 -18.25 0.81 -6.69
CA VAL A 39 -17.39 -0.33 -6.31
C VAL A 39 -15.97 0.16 -6.02
N LYS A 40 -15.42 1.02 -6.89
CA LYS A 40 -14.10 1.59 -6.71
C LYS A 40 -13.95 2.34 -5.39
N ILE A 41 -14.90 3.20 -5.04
CA ILE A 41 -14.85 4.00 -3.80
C ILE A 41 -14.91 3.08 -2.58
N ILE A 42 -15.86 2.13 -2.55
CA ILE A 42 -16.02 1.18 -1.45
C ILE A 42 -14.72 0.40 -1.22
N PHE A 43 -14.15 -0.19 -2.28
CA PHE A 43 -12.92 -0.96 -2.15
C PHE A 43 -11.71 -0.11 -1.77
N ASN A 44 -11.60 1.14 -2.26
CA ASN A 44 -10.51 2.02 -1.83
C ASN A 44 -10.61 2.37 -0.35
N ILE A 45 -11.81 2.68 0.14
CA ILE A 45 -12.04 3.00 1.56
C ILE A 45 -11.69 1.80 2.43
N LEU A 46 -12.25 0.62 2.12
CA LEU A 46 -11.97 -0.61 2.87
C LEU A 46 -10.48 -0.93 2.86
N PHE A 47 -9.84 -0.90 1.69
CA PHE A 47 -8.42 -1.16 1.56
C PHE A 47 -7.55 -0.22 2.42
N VAL A 48 -7.82 1.08 2.37
CA VAL A 48 -7.07 2.05 3.18
C VAL A 48 -7.33 1.85 4.68
N LEU A 49 -8.59 1.65 5.08
CA LEU A 49 -8.94 1.43 6.48
C LEU A 49 -8.29 0.17 7.04
N ASP A 50 -8.36 -0.96 6.33
CA ASP A 50 -7.75 -2.22 6.74
C ASP A 50 -6.24 -2.06 6.94
N LEU A 51 -5.57 -1.39 6.01
CA LEU A 51 -4.13 -1.13 6.10
C LEU A 51 -3.76 -0.17 7.23
N VAL A 52 -4.56 0.88 7.47
CA VAL A 52 -4.30 1.80 8.57
C VAL A 52 -4.51 1.08 9.91
N LEU A 53 -5.62 0.38 10.07
CA LEU A 53 -5.94 -0.38 11.28
C LEU A 53 -4.89 -1.45 11.58
N LEU A 54 -4.48 -2.21 10.57
CA LEU A 54 -3.45 -3.24 10.72
C LEU A 54 -2.12 -2.63 11.18
N TYR A 55 -1.70 -1.51 10.58
CA TYR A 55 -0.49 -0.80 10.99
C TYR A 55 -0.56 -0.36 12.46
N PHE A 56 -1.67 0.27 12.86
CA PHE A 56 -1.87 0.70 14.25
C PHE A 56 -1.92 -0.47 15.24
N LEU A 57 -2.51 -1.61 14.86
CA LEU A 57 -2.59 -2.79 15.71
C LEU A 57 -1.20 -3.34 16.01
N VAL A 58 -0.33 -3.42 15.00
CA VAL A 58 1.05 -3.87 15.20
C VAL A 58 1.88 -2.83 15.95
N MET A 59 1.74 -1.54 15.62
CA MET A 59 2.42 -0.45 16.33
C MET A 59 2.01 -0.39 17.81
N ARG A 60 0.77 -0.73 18.15
CA ARG A 60 0.32 -0.86 19.55
C ARG A 60 1.16 -1.88 20.33
N ARG A 61 1.62 -2.95 19.69
CA ARG A 61 2.46 -3.97 20.32
C ARG A 61 3.93 -3.57 20.42
N ILE A 62 4.42 -2.76 19.48
CA ILE A 62 5.84 -2.35 19.43
C ILE A 62 6.11 -1.16 20.33
N ASN A 63 5.27 -0.13 20.26
CA ASN A 63 5.54 1.15 20.89
C ASN A 63 4.28 1.84 21.44
N ASN A 64 3.28 1.05 21.83
CA ASN A 64 1.99 1.55 22.31
C ASN A 64 1.30 2.52 21.32
N ALA A 65 1.51 2.31 20.01
CA ALA A 65 0.91 3.09 18.93
C ALA A 65 1.31 4.57 18.95
N ILE A 66 2.47 4.90 19.53
CA ILE A 66 3.06 6.24 19.43
C ILE A 66 3.59 6.40 18.01
N ILE A 67 3.02 7.33 17.25
CA ILE A 67 3.42 7.55 15.85
C ILE A 67 4.38 8.74 15.76
N HIS A 68 5.50 8.54 15.07
CA HIS A 68 6.45 9.58 14.73
C HIS A 68 6.51 9.84 13.21
N PRO A 69 6.77 11.08 12.76
CA PRO A 69 6.78 11.43 11.33
C PRO A 69 7.73 10.58 10.47
N TYR A 70 8.89 10.20 11.02
CA TYR A 70 9.89 9.40 10.31
C TYR A 70 9.42 7.97 9.99
N PHE A 71 8.45 7.42 10.73
CA PHE A 71 7.85 6.13 10.39
C PHE A 71 7.15 6.18 9.02
N TYR A 72 6.44 7.27 8.72
CA TYR A 72 5.81 7.45 7.41
C TYR A 72 6.82 7.52 6.27
N ILE A 73 7.96 8.17 6.50
CA ILE A 73 9.06 8.21 5.52
C ILE A 73 9.55 6.78 5.23
N PHE A 74 9.77 5.97 6.26
CA PHE A 74 10.21 4.58 6.09
C PHE A 74 9.15 3.70 5.42
N ILE A 75 7.86 3.90 5.70
CA ILE A 75 6.77 3.24 4.96
C ILE A 75 6.85 3.56 3.47
N ILE A 76 7.04 4.84 3.11
CA ILE A 76 7.13 5.27 1.71
C ILE A 76 8.37 4.65 1.05
N LEU A 77 9.53 4.68 1.72
CA LEU A 77 10.76 4.06 1.22
C LEU A 77 10.61 2.54 1.02
N GLY A 78 10.01 1.85 1.98
CA GLY A 78 9.68 0.43 1.89
C GLY A 78 8.75 0.11 0.72
N PHE A 79 7.74 0.94 0.50
CA PHE A 79 6.80 0.77 -0.61
C PHE A 79 7.49 0.84 -1.97
N PHE A 80 8.31 1.87 -2.19
CA PHE A 80 9.00 2.06 -3.47
C PHE A 80 10.09 1.03 -3.70
N SER A 81 10.88 0.70 -2.68
CA SER A 81 11.91 -0.34 -2.78
C SER A 81 11.35 -1.72 -3.13
N ALA A 82 10.16 -2.06 -2.61
CA ALA A 82 9.49 -3.32 -2.92
C ALA A 82 8.68 -3.29 -4.23
N PHE A 83 8.52 -2.13 -4.88
CA PHE A 83 7.61 -2.00 -6.02
C PHE A 83 8.06 -2.83 -7.23
N ASP A 84 9.35 -2.80 -7.55
CA ASP A 84 9.91 -3.57 -8.66
C ASP A 84 9.88 -5.08 -8.40
N ILE A 85 10.16 -5.49 -7.15
CA ILE A 85 10.07 -6.87 -6.70
C ILE A 85 8.64 -7.38 -6.86
N THR A 86 7.67 -6.58 -6.43
CA THR A 86 6.26 -6.92 -6.50
C THR A 86 5.79 -7.08 -7.95
N LYS A 87 6.26 -6.22 -8.86
CA LYS A 87 5.97 -6.34 -10.30
C LYS A 87 6.50 -7.65 -10.89
N ARG A 88 7.67 -8.12 -10.43
CA ARG A 88 8.21 -9.44 -10.83
C ARG A 88 7.37 -10.58 -10.26
N PHE A 89 7.02 -10.53 -8.97
CA PHE A 89 6.14 -11.53 -8.32
C PHE A 89 4.80 -11.69 -9.01
N ARG A 90 4.16 -10.57 -9.40
CA ARG A 90 2.89 -10.57 -10.12
C ARG A 90 2.96 -11.36 -11.44
N LYS A 91 4.08 -11.25 -12.17
CA LYS A 91 4.28 -11.97 -13.44
C LYS A 91 4.43 -13.48 -13.20
N ILE A 92 5.15 -13.87 -12.15
CA ILE A 92 5.31 -15.28 -11.76
C ILE A 92 3.93 -15.90 -11.45
N LEU A 93 3.08 -15.16 -10.73
CA LEU A 93 1.72 -15.59 -10.39
C LEU A 93 0.71 -15.46 -11.54
N LYS A 94 1.16 -15.12 -12.76
CA LYS A 94 0.32 -14.96 -13.97
C LYS A 94 -0.91 -14.06 -13.74
N MET A 95 -0.81 -13.07 -12.85
CA MET A 95 -1.94 -12.19 -12.60
C MET A 95 -2.23 -11.33 -13.83
N PRO A 96 -3.51 -10.97 -14.08
CA PRO A 96 -3.90 -10.10 -15.18
C PRO A 96 -3.07 -8.79 -15.18
N PRO A 97 -2.73 -8.24 -16.35
CA PRO A 97 -1.91 -7.05 -16.44
C PRO A 97 -2.59 -5.88 -15.72
N LEU A 98 -1.78 -5.02 -15.09
CA LEU A 98 -2.23 -3.72 -14.60
C LEU A 98 -2.92 -3.00 -15.76
N LYS A 99 -4.25 -2.86 -15.72
CA LYS A 99 -4.96 -2.08 -16.75
C LYS A 99 -4.39 -0.67 -16.71
N LYS A 100 -3.66 -0.28 -17.75
CA LYS A 100 -3.17 1.09 -17.90
C LYS A 100 -4.39 2.01 -17.86
N LYS A 101 -4.34 3.09 -17.05
CA LYS A 101 -5.38 4.13 -17.09
C LYS A 101 -5.58 4.53 -18.56
N PRO A 102 -6.81 4.61 -19.07
CA PRO A 102 -7.03 5.12 -20.42
C PRO A 102 -6.40 6.51 -20.50
N LYS A 103 -5.61 6.77 -21.55
CA LYS A 103 -5.08 8.12 -21.78
C LYS A 103 -6.29 9.04 -21.95
N LYS A 104 -6.25 10.24 -21.37
CA LYS A 104 -7.32 11.26 -21.45
C LYS A 104 -7.78 11.59 -22.88
N GLY A 105 -7.08 11.13 -23.92
CA GLY A 105 -7.45 11.27 -25.33
C GLY A 105 -8.46 10.26 -25.88
N ASP A 106 -8.65 9.08 -25.26
CA ASP A 106 -9.46 7.99 -25.85
C ASP A 106 -10.97 8.13 -25.60
N GLN A 107 -11.40 9.11 -24.80
CA GLN A 107 -12.83 9.35 -24.50
C GLN A 107 -13.53 10.25 -25.53
N LYS A 108 -12.81 10.88 -26.47
CA LYS A 108 -13.42 11.80 -27.45
C LYS A 108 -14.06 11.14 -28.68
N CYS A 109 -13.81 9.86 -28.96
CA CYS A 109 -14.39 9.16 -30.13
C CYS A 109 -15.63 8.32 -29.83
N LYS A 110 -16.25 8.46 -28.65
CA LYS A 110 -17.54 7.82 -28.34
C LYS A 110 -18.56 8.86 -27.90
N LYS A 111 -18.93 9.73 -28.83
CA LYS A 111 -20.22 10.41 -28.86
C LYS A 111 -20.69 10.44 -30.31
#